data_AF-A0A960EBS0-F1
#
_entry.id   AF-A0A960EBS0-F1
#
_cell.length_a   1.000
_cell.length_b   1.000
_cell.length_c   1.000
_cell.angle_alpha   90.00
_cell.angle_beta   90.00
_cell.angle_gamma   90.00
#
_symmetry.space_group_name_H-M   'P 1'
#
loop_
_entity.id
_entity.type
_entity.pdbx_description
1 polymer ?
#
loop_
_entity_poly.entity_id
_entity_poly.type
_entity_poly.pdbx_seq_one_letter_code
_entity_poly.pdbx_strand_id
1 'polypeptide(L)'
;MSDAPLLRVDDLRVTYRTRSGDLPAVQGVSFDLERGASLGLAGESGCGKSTMANAILRLLPTGTTVDGAVLLDGQDVLAMNPGRLRSVRWTEGAIVFQGALHALNPVQRIGAQIAEPMLLHRTQPSKRAASTRVAELLEQVGLPADRAGAYPHQLSGGQRQRVLIAMALACDPSLLIADEPTTALDVMVQAQVLALLARLRVERGLSMIFITHDLSVLTDVCDDLAVMYGGRIVEEGRSDELFHTPRHPYTAGLAAAFPTIGDPASRMNPSGLGGDPPDPAHLPSGCPFHPRCARAEDRCRTERPLLMPAGELRRAACVLVEEPS
;
A
#
# COMPACT_ATOMS: atom_id res chain seq x y z
N MET A 1 27.27 0.02 -6.97
CA MET A 1 25.90 -0.14 -6.44
C MET A 1 24.99 0.18 -7.60
N SER A 2 24.14 -0.74 -8.05
CA SER A 2 23.28 -0.46 -9.21
C SER A 2 22.26 0.60 -8.84
N ASP A 3 22.18 1.64 -9.66
CA ASP A 3 21.25 2.79 -9.57
C ASP A 3 19.81 2.40 -9.95
N ALA A 4 19.42 1.15 -9.68
CA ALA A 4 18.14 0.60 -10.10
C ALA A 4 17.19 0.49 -8.90
N PRO A 5 15.90 0.82 -9.08
CA PRO A 5 14.91 0.75 -8.02
C PRO A 5 14.75 -0.67 -7.50
N LEU A 6 14.33 -0.83 -6.25
CA LEU A 6 13.99 -2.15 -5.71
C LEU A 6 12.78 -2.73 -6.44
N LEU A 7 11.75 -1.90 -6.62
CA LEU A 7 10.52 -2.28 -7.28
C LEU A 7 10.24 -1.28 -8.41
N ARG A 8 10.00 -1.79 -9.60
CA ARG A 8 9.46 -1.03 -10.74
C ARG A 8 8.17 -1.66 -11.19
N VAL A 9 7.11 -0.87 -11.22
CA VAL A 9 5.82 -1.22 -11.80
C VAL A 9 5.68 -0.45 -13.10
N ASP A 10 5.42 -1.15 -14.20
CA ASP A 10 5.37 -0.56 -15.54
C ASP A 10 4.09 -0.97 -16.29
N ASP A 11 3.28 0.04 -16.64
CA ASP A 11 1.96 -0.04 -17.30
C ASP A 11 1.07 -1.16 -16.75
N LEU A 12 1.06 -1.32 -15.42
CA LEU A 12 0.31 -2.39 -14.77
C LEU A 12 -1.18 -2.22 -15.02
N ARG A 13 -1.80 -3.26 -15.58
CA ARG A 13 -3.24 -3.33 -15.84
C ARG A 13 -3.78 -4.61 -15.21
N VAL A 14 -4.88 -4.49 -14.47
CA VAL A 14 -5.52 -5.63 -13.81
C VAL A 14 -7.01 -5.60 -14.11
N THR A 15 -7.51 -6.68 -14.68
CA THR A 15 -8.92 -6.86 -15.04
C THR A 15 -9.46 -8.12 -14.39
N TYR A 16 -10.47 -7.96 -13.53
CA TYR A 16 -11.20 -9.09 -12.96
C TYR A 16 -12.29 -9.55 -13.92
N ARG A 17 -12.40 -10.87 -14.11
CA ARG A 17 -13.51 -11.45 -14.86
C ARG A 17 -14.67 -11.73 -13.92
N THR A 18 -15.76 -10.98 -14.04
CA THR A 18 -16.96 -11.15 -13.22
C THR A 18 -18.10 -11.78 -14.04
N ARG A 19 -19.21 -12.16 -13.38
CA ARG A 19 -20.42 -12.63 -14.09
C ARG A 19 -21.06 -11.55 -14.94
N SER A 20 -20.88 -10.28 -14.56
CA SER A 20 -21.46 -9.12 -15.24
C SER A 20 -20.58 -8.56 -16.35
N GLY A 21 -19.39 -9.14 -16.56
CA GLY A 21 -18.40 -8.68 -17.53
C GLY A 21 -17.02 -8.44 -16.91
N ASP A 22 -16.14 -7.87 -17.71
CA ASP A 22 -14.78 -7.53 -17.30
C ASP A 22 -14.78 -6.24 -16.47
N LEU A 23 -14.10 -6.27 -15.34
CA LEU A 23 -13.98 -5.18 -14.38
C LEU A 23 -12.52 -4.69 -14.33
N PRO A 24 -12.17 -3.58 -15.02
CA PRO A 24 -10.82 -3.04 -15.04
C PRO A 24 -10.51 -2.31 -13.72
N ALA A 25 -9.82 -2.99 -12.81
CA ALA A 25 -9.52 -2.49 -11.47
C ALA A 25 -8.26 -1.63 -11.40
N VAL A 26 -7.27 -1.90 -12.26
CA VAL A 26 -6.03 -1.10 -12.41
C VAL A 26 -5.79 -0.86 -13.90
N GLN A 27 -5.47 0.37 -14.30
CA GLN A 27 -5.49 0.80 -15.70
C GLN A 27 -4.25 1.61 -16.10
N GLY A 28 -3.10 0.94 -16.19
CA GLY A 28 -1.85 1.54 -16.68
C GLY A 28 -1.18 2.35 -15.59
N VAL A 29 -0.88 1.70 -14.48
CA VAL A 29 -0.16 2.31 -13.35
C VAL A 29 1.33 2.03 -13.51
N SER A 30 2.15 3.08 -13.42
CA SER A 30 3.61 2.97 -13.41
C SER A 30 4.20 3.79 -12.27
N PHE A 31 5.13 3.20 -11.51
CA PHE A 31 5.91 3.88 -10.48
C PHE A 31 7.16 3.07 -10.13
N ASP A 32 8.16 3.76 -9.58
CA ASP A 32 9.38 3.16 -9.05
C ASP A 32 9.42 3.34 -7.52
N LEU A 33 10.02 2.38 -6.82
CA LEU A 33 10.32 2.45 -5.39
C LEU A 33 11.80 2.12 -5.18
N GLU A 34 12.54 3.12 -4.70
CA GLU A 34 13.95 2.99 -4.38
C GLU A 34 14.20 2.13 -3.14
N ARG A 35 15.41 1.58 -3.04
CA ARG A 35 15.82 0.76 -1.89
C ARG A 35 15.83 1.61 -0.60
N GLY A 36 15.13 1.13 0.42
CA GLY A 36 14.99 1.79 1.72
C GLY A 36 14.03 2.99 1.72
N ALA A 37 13.41 3.31 0.58
CA ALA A 37 12.40 4.36 0.46
C ALA A 37 11.01 3.83 0.85
N SER A 38 10.08 4.76 1.03
CA SER A 38 8.69 4.48 1.34
C SER A 38 7.73 5.23 0.43
N LEU A 39 6.78 4.50 -0.16
CA LEU A 39 5.72 5.02 -1.01
C LEU A 39 4.37 4.83 -0.33
N GLY A 40 3.62 5.91 -0.16
CA GLY A 40 2.23 5.87 0.28
C GLY A 40 1.28 5.81 -0.91
N LEU A 41 0.32 4.89 -0.88
CA LEU A 41 -0.73 4.75 -1.87
C LEU A 41 -2.06 5.16 -1.25
N ALA A 42 -2.60 6.28 -1.73
CA ALA A 42 -3.81 6.89 -1.20
C ALA A 42 -4.99 6.79 -2.17
N GLY A 43 -6.21 6.91 -1.64
CA GLY A 43 -7.43 7.00 -2.44
C GLY A 43 -8.62 6.37 -1.72
N GLU A 44 -9.83 6.64 -2.22
CA GLU A 44 -11.07 6.09 -1.70
C GLU A 44 -11.13 4.56 -1.85
N SER A 45 -12.01 3.91 -1.09
CA SER A 45 -12.24 2.47 -1.22
C SER A 45 -12.64 2.11 -2.66
N GLY A 46 -12.13 0.97 -3.16
CA GLY A 46 -12.46 0.49 -4.50
C GLY A 46 -11.67 1.14 -5.66
N CYS A 47 -10.74 2.07 -5.41
CA CYS A 47 -9.98 2.70 -6.50
C CYS A 47 -8.81 1.86 -7.08
N GLY A 48 -8.61 0.62 -6.61
CA GLY A 48 -7.61 -0.31 -7.16
C GLY A 48 -6.35 -0.54 -6.30
N LYS A 49 -6.24 0.09 -5.13
CA LYS A 49 -5.04 0.01 -4.25
C LYS A 49 -4.67 -1.42 -3.84
N SER A 50 -5.59 -2.13 -3.18
CA SER A 50 -5.36 -3.51 -2.74
C SER A 50 -5.20 -4.47 -3.94
N THR A 51 -5.84 -4.18 -5.07
CA THR A 51 -5.61 -4.93 -6.32
C THR A 51 -4.17 -4.77 -6.80
N MET A 52 -3.65 -3.54 -6.79
CA MET A 52 -2.25 -3.25 -7.15
C MET A 52 -1.26 -3.94 -6.19
N ALA A 53 -1.47 -3.84 -4.88
CA ALA A 53 -0.67 -4.55 -3.88
C ALA A 53 -0.63 -6.07 -4.12
N ASN A 54 -1.79 -6.67 -4.37
CA ASN A 54 -1.89 -8.09 -4.65
C ASN A 54 -1.24 -8.45 -5.99
N ALA A 55 -1.31 -7.59 -7.00
CA ALA A 55 -0.66 -7.80 -8.28
C ALA A 55 0.87 -7.87 -8.14
N ILE A 56 1.47 -7.00 -7.31
CA ILE A 56 2.93 -6.93 -7.11
C ILE A 56 3.53 -8.27 -6.68
N LEU A 57 2.82 -9.05 -5.86
CA LEU A 57 3.25 -10.39 -5.42
C LEU A 57 2.47 -11.54 -6.10
N ARG A 58 1.71 -11.23 -7.15
CA ARG A 58 0.88 -12.17 -7.94
C ARG A 58 -0.14 -12.96 -7.10
N LEU A 59 -0.74 -12.31 -6.12
CA LEU A 59 -1.71 -12.85 -5.15
C LEU A 59 -3.17 -12.74 -5.61
N LEU A 60 -3.40 -12.30 -6.85
CA LEU A 60 -4.73 -12.11 -7.40
C LEU A 60 -5.47 -13.44 -7.62
N PRO A 61 -6.82 -13.46 -7.53
CA PRO A 61 -7.64 -14.63 -7.80
C PRO A 61 -7.40 -15.22 -9.19
N THR A 62 -7.63 -16.52 -9.32
CA THR A 62 -7.60 -17.22 -10.62
C THR A 62 -8.60 -16.61 -11.61
N GLY A 63 -8.20 -16.47 -12.88
CA GLY A 63 -9.05 -15.87 -13.92
C GLY A 63 -8.96 -14.35 -14.01
N THR A 64 -8.11 -13.72 -13.20
CA THR A 64 -7.73 -12.31 -13.36
C THR A 64 -6.72 -12.16 -14.48
N THR A 65 -6.93 -11.20 -15.38
CA THR A 65 -5.95 -10.82 -16.41
C THR A 65 -5.04 -9.74 -15.83
N VAL A 66 -3.73 -9.91 -16.01
CA VAL A 66 -2.70 -8.97 -15.56
C VAL A 66 -1.75 -8.71 -16.72
N ASP A 67 -1.64 -7.45 -17.13
CA ASP A 67 -0.72 -6.98 -18.19
C ASP A 67 0.24 -5.93 -17.62
N GLY A 68 1.32 -5.64 -18.34
CA GLY A 68 2.42 -4.79 -17.88
C GLY A 68 3.58 -5.61 -17.31
N ALA A 69 4.43 -4.98 -16.49
CA ALA A 69 5.55 -5.62 -15.83
C ALA A 69 5.68 -5.21 -14.37
N VAL A 70 6.12 -6.14 -13.51
CA VAL A 70 6.44 -5.86 -12.11
C VAL A 70 7.83 -6.42 -11.82
N LEU A 71 8.83 -5.55 -11.82
CA LEU A 71 10.23 -5.90 -11.61
C LEU A 71 10.56 -5.74 -10.12
N LEU A 72 10.78 -6.85 -9.41
CA LEU A 72 11.32 -6.84 -8.05
C LEU A 72 12.78 -7.29 -8.09
N ASP A 73 13.67 -6.42 -7.65
CA ASP A 73 15.12 -6.58 -7.77
C ASP A 73 15.57 -6.97 -9.19
N GLY A 74 14.99 -6.28 -10.18
CA GLY A 74 15.23 -6.50 -11.61
C GLY A 74 14.60 -7.77 -12.20
N GLN A 75 13.86 -8.56 -11.42
CA GLN A 75 13.19 -9.77 -11.91
C GLN A 75 11.68 -9.55 -12.06
N ASP A 76 11.14 -9.83 -13.25
CA ASP A 76 9.71 -9.68 -13.50
C ASP A 76 8.90 -10.79 -12.80
N VAL A 77 8.15 -10.39 -11.77
CA VAL A 77 7.30 -11.25 -10.93
C VAL A 77 6.18 -11.90 -11.74
N LEU A 78 5.67 -11.23 -12.78
CA LEU A 78 4.59 -11.75 -13.61
C LEU A 78 5.06 -12.93 -14.47
N ALA A 79 6.31 -12.88 -14.94
CA ALA A 79 6.95 -13.93 -15.73
C ALA A 79 7.56 -15.07 -14.90
N MET A 80 7.62 -14.96 -13.57
CA MET A 80 8.21 -16.00 -12.72
C MET A 80 7.48 -17.34 -12.81
N ASN A 81 8.26 -18.42 -12.83
CA ASN A 81 7.72 -19.75 -12.62
C ASN A 81 7.21 -19.93 -11.18
N PRO A 82 6.33 -20.92 -10.91
CA PRO A 82 5.74 -21.11 -9.59
C PRO A 82 6.76 -21.34 -8.45
N GLY A 83 7.91 -21.96 -8.74
CA GLY A 83 8.95 -22.22 -7.75
C GLY A 83 9.67 -20.94 -7.30
N ARG A 84 10.05 -20.09 -8.26
CA ARG A 84 10.66 -18.78 -7.98
C ARG A 84 9.67 -17.86 -7.29
N LEU A 85 8.42 -17.83 -7.75
CA LEU A 85 7.36 -17.04 -7.12
C LEU A 85 7.12 -17.46 -5.67
N ARG A 86 7.16 -18.78 -5.38
CA ARG A 86 7.11 -19.28 -4.01
C ARG A 86 8.29 -18.73 -3.22
N SER A 87 9.52 -18.78 -3.73
CA SER A 87 10.70 -18.25 -3.03
C SER A 87 10.55 -16.76 -2.71
N VAL A 88 10.23 -15.94 -3.72
CA VAL A 88 10.17 -14.47 -3.61
C VAL A 88 9.19 -14.01 -2.53
N ARG A 89 8.05 -14.69 -2.43
CA ARG A 89 7.08 -14.47 -1.34
C ARG A 89 7.75 -14.84 -0.02
N TRP A 90 7.70 -13.91 0.93
CA TRP A 90 8.38 -13.94 2.23
C TRP A 90 9.86 -13.56 2.21
N THR A 91 10.68 -14.08 1.29
CA THR A 91 12.14 -13.84 1.36
C THR A 91 12.57 -12.53 0.72
N GLU A 92 11.84 -12.04 -0.28
CA GLU A 92 12.19 -10.81 -1.00
C GLU A 92 11.08 -9.76 -0.84
N GLY A 93 9.82 -10.18 -0.92
CA GLY A 93 8.65 -9.35 -0.67
C GLY A 93 7.63 -10.01 0.25
N ALA A 94 7.12 -9.25 1.20
CA ALA A 94 6.05 -9.67 2.11
C ALA A 94 4.89 -8.66 2.10
N ILE A 95 3.70 -9.13 2.49
CA ILE A 95 2.50 -8.30 2.60
C ILE A 95 1.81 -8.52 3.94
N VAL A 96 1.37 -7.43 4.55
CA VAL A 96 0.43 -7.42 5.68
C VAL A 96 -0.92 -6.98 5.10
N PHE A 97 -1.87 -7.91 5.05
CA PHE A 97 -3.17 -7.68 4.42
C PHE A 97 -4.12 -6.82 5.28
N GLN A 98 -5.10 -6.21 4.63
CA GLN A 98 -6.25 -5.62 5.30
C GLN A 98 -7.02 -6.69 6.10
N GLY A 99 -7.44 -6.35 7.32
CA GLY A 99 -8.18 -7.29 8.18
C GLY A 99 -7.36 -8.50 8.63
N ALA A 100 -6.01 -8.42 8.57
CA ALA A 100 -5.12 -9.54 8.88
C ALA A 100 -5.25 -10.09 10.31
N LEU A 101 -5.97 -9.41 11.21
CA LEU A 101 -6.37 -9.96 12.52
C LEU A 101 -7.08 -11.32 12.41
N HIS A 102 -7.67 -11.63 11.25
CA HIS A 102 -8.28 -12.93 10.94
C HIS A 102 -7.35 -13.93 10.22
N ALA A 103 -6.14 -13.50 9.83
CA ALA A 103 -5.18 -14.35 9.12
C ALA A 103 -4.43 -15.33 10.05
N LEU A 104 -4.41 -15.06 11.36
CA LEU A 104 -3.81 -15.97 12.35
C LEU A 104 -4.71 -17.19 12.56
N ASN A 105 -4.13 -18.39 12.50
CA ASN A 105 -4.81 -19.63 12.81
C ASN A 105 -5.10 -19.70 14.32
N PRO A 106 -6.38 -19.71 14.75
CA PRO A 106 -6.75 -19.57 16.16
C PRO A 106 -6.39 -20.78 17.04
N VAL A 107 -6.12 -21.93 16.41
CA VAL A 107 -5.75 -23.19 17.11
C VAL A 107 -4.25 -23.47 17.09
N GLN A 108 -3.45 -22.55 16.54
CA GLN A 108 -1.99 -22.64 16.52
C GLN A 108 -1.38 -21.57 17.43
N ARG A 109 -0.25 -21.88 18.07
CA ARG A 109 0.50 -20.89 18.85
C ARG A 109 1.16 -19.87 17.93
N ILE A 110 1.26 -18.62 18.36
CA ILE A 110 1.81 -17.56 17.51
C ILE A 110 3.27 -17.80 17.15
N GLY A 111 4.08 -18.36 18.06
CA GLY A 111 5.48 -18.64 17.78
C GLY A 111 5.67 -19.71 16.70
N ALA A 112 4.75 -20.67 16.61
CA ALA A 112 4.76 -21.66 15.54
C ALA A 112 4.42 -21.02 14.18
N GLN A 113 3.44 -20.11 14.15
CA GLN A 113 3.04 -19.40 12.94
C GLN A 113 4.14 -18.44 12.43
N ILE A 114 4.83 -17.72 13.34
CA ILE A 114 5.98 -16.88 12.97
C ILE A 114 7.16 -17.74 12.47
N ALA A 115 7.39 -18.93 13.06
CA ALA A 115 8.47 -19.82 12.65
C ALA A 115 8.23 -20.53 11.32
N GLU A 116 6.97 -20.75 10.94
CA GLU A 116 6.60 -21.55 9.77
C GLU A 116 7.22 -21.04 8.46
N PRO A 117 7.15 -19.73 8.09
CA PRO A 117 7.83 -19.22 6.91
C PRO A 117 9.33 -19.49 6.92
N MET A 118 10.01 -19.30 8.05
CA MET A 118 11.47 -19.52 8.14
C MET A 118 11.86 -20.98 7.89
N LEU A 119 11.06 -21.91 8.40
CA LEU A 119 11.29 -23.35 8.21
C LEU A 119 10.95 -23.80 6.80
N LEU A 120 9.85 -23.29 6.23
CA LEU A 120 9.40 -23.63 4.89
C LEU A 120 10.39 -23.14 3.82
N HIS A 121 10.90 -21.92 3.99
CA HIS A 121 11.84 -21.28 3.07
C HIS A 121 13.32 -21.54 3.43
N ARG A 122 13.57 -22.29 4.51
CA ARG A 122 14.91 -22.67 4.99
C ARG A 122 15.85 -21.47 5.19
N THR A 123 15.30 -20.33 5.62
CA THR A 123 16.08 -19.14 5.98
C THR A 123 16.77 -19.29 7.34
N GLN A 124 16.40 -20.31 8.11
CA GLN A 124 17.04 -20.66 9.37
C GLN A 124 17.60 -22.09 9.34
N PRO A 125 18.77 -22.34 9.96
CA PRO A 125 19.45 -23.63 9.86
C PRO A 125 18.81 -24.74 10.70
N SER A 126 17.96 -24.39 11.68
CA SER A 126 17.29 -25.37 12.54
C SER A 126 16.02 -24.81 13.17
N LYS A 127 15.18 -25.72 13.71
CA LYS A 127 14.00 -25.33 14.51
C LYS A 127 14.37 -24.49 15.73
N ARG A 128 15.51 -24.79 16.37
CA ARG A 128 16.01 -24.02 17.51
C ARG A 128 16.39 -22.59 17.09
N ALA A 129 17.09 -22.44 15.97
CA ALA A 129 17.42 -21.12 15.42
C ALA A 129 16.16 -20.33 15.05
N ALA A 130 15.17 -20.98 14.44
CA ALA A 130 13.87 -20.35 14.16
C ALA A 130 13.17 -19.90 15.45
N SER A 131 13.16 -20.69 16.52
CA SER A 131 12.58 -20.28 17.81
C SER A 131 13.30 -19.09 18.45
N THR A 132 14.63 -19.03 18.37
CA THR A 132 15.39 -17.85 18.79
C THR A 132 15.01 -16.63 17.98
N ARG A 133 14.93 -16.77 16.65
CA ARG A 133 14.52 -15.68 15.76
C ARG A 133 13.09 -15.20 16.03
N VAL A 134 12.16 -16.10 16.36
CA VAL A 134 10.80 -15.73 16.79
C VAL A 134 10.83 -14.82 18.02
N ALA A 135 11.65 -15.13 19.03
CA ALA A 135 11.76 -14.31 20.23
C ALA A 135 12.25 -12.90 19.90
N GLU A 136 13.31 -12.79 19.07
CA GLU A 136 13.83 -11.50 18.61
C GLU A 136 12.78 -10.69 17.83
N LEU A 137 12.04 -11.34 16.92
CA LEU A 137 11.00 -10.67 16.14
C LEU A 137 9.86 -10.15 17.02
N LEU A 138 9.46 -10.91 18.04
CA LEU A 138 8.46 -10.48 19.00
C LEU A 138 8.93 -9.24 19.76
N GLU A 139 10.17 -9.25 20.26
CA GLU A 139 10.74 -8.11 20.98
C GLU A 139 10.83 -6.87 20.09
N GLN A 140 11.23 -7.02 18.82
CA GLN A 140 11.29 -5.92 17.86
C GLN A 140 9.93 -5.28 17.59
N VAL A 141 8.84 -6.05 17.60
CA VAL A 141 7.48 -5.52 17.48
C VAL A 141 6.90 -5.08 18.84
N GLY A 142 7.72 -5.07 19.89
CA GLY A 142 7.35 -4.63 21.24
C GLY A 142 6.45 -5.61 21.97
N LEU A 143 6.61 -6.92 21.72
CA LEU A 143 5.96 -8.00 22.46
C LEU A 143 7.00 -8.81 23.22
N PRO A 144 6.75 -9.18 24.48
CA PRO A 144 7.65 -10.07 25.21
C PRO A 144 7.79 -11.43 24.50
N ALA A 145 9.00 -12.01 24.51
CA ALA A 145 9.28 -13.28 23.84
C ALA A 145 8.40 -14.44 24.33
N ASP A 146 7.95 -14.40 25.60
CA ASP A 146 7.06 -15.42 26.18
C ASP A 146 5.70 -15.51 25.45
N ARG A 147 5.30 -14.45 24.73
CA ARG A 147 4.10 -14.43 23.91
C ARG A 147 4.16 -15.44 22.78
N ALA A 148 5.32 -15.92 22.38
CA ALA A 148 5.46 -17.04 21.43
C ALA A 148 4.60 -18.25 21.81
N GLY A 149 4.39 -18.48 23.11
CA GLY A 149 3.56 -19.56 23.64
C GLY A 149 2.05 -19.31 23.58
N ALA A 150 1.61 -18.08 23.32
CA ALA A 150 0.20 -17.69 23.31
C ALA A 150 -0.52 -18.12 22.02
N TYR A 151 -1.83 -18.26 22.11
CA TYR A 151 -2.74 -18.40 20.98
C TYR A 151 -3.30 -17.02 20.57
N PRO A 152 -3.75 -16.83 19.32
CA PRO A 152 -4.28 -15.55 18.85
C PRO A 152 -5.39 -14.98 19.72
N HIS A 153 -6.30 -15.83 20.21
CA HIS A 153 -7.42 -15.41 21.06
C HIS A 153 -6.98 -14.87 22.44
N GLN A 154 -5.72 -15.05 22.84
CA GLN A 154 -5.14 -14.53 24.07
C GLN A 154 -4.45 -13.16 23.89
N LEU A 155 -4.51 -12.60 22.68
CA LEU A 155 -3.88 -11.32 22.31
C LEU A 155 -4.93 -10.26 21.97
N SER A 156 -4.63 -9.00 22.29
CA SER A 156 -5.40 -7.84 21.84
C SER A 156 -5.27 -7.62 20.33
N GLY A 157 -6.14 -6.79 19.74
CA GLY A 157 -6.07 -6.44 18.30
C GLY A 157 -4.70 -5.89 17.91
N GLY A 158 -4.17 -4.91 18.65
CA GLY A 158 -2.83 -4.38 18.41
C GLY A 158 -1.70 -5.39 18.57
N GLN A 159 -1.82 -6.31 19.54
CA GLN A 159 -0.83 -7.39 19.70
C GLN A 159 -0.86 -8.37 18.53
N ARG A 160 -2.06 -8.73 18.03
CA ARG A 160 -2.19 -9.56 16.81
C ARG A 160 -1.60 -8.87 15.59
N GLN A 161 -1.83 -7.56 15.44
CA GLN A 161 -1.23 -6.79 14.35
C GLN A 161 0.29 -6.82 14.39
N ARG A 162 0.88 -6.63 15.57
CA ARG A 162 2.33 -6.74 15.79
C ARG A 162 2.86 -8.14 15.47
N VAL A 163 2.12 -9.20 15.84
CA VAL A 163 2.47 -10.59 15.46
C VAL A 163 2.47 -10.78 13.94
N LEU A 164 1.53 -10.19 13.21
CA LEU A 164 1.46 -10.28 11.76
C LEU A 164 2.63 -9.54 11.09
N ILE A 165 3.02 -8.39 11.63
CA ILE A 165 4.23 -7.66 11.20
C ILE A 165 5.49 -8.52 11.47
N ALA A 166 5.62 -9.09 12.67
CA ALA A 166 6.73 -10.00 13.01
C ALA A 166 6.80 -11.20 12.05
N MET A 167 5.64 -11.77 11.71
CA MET A 167 5.55 -12.85 10.74
C MET A 167 6.00 -12.40 9.36
N ALA A 168 5.51 -11.26 8.85
CA ALA A 168 5.91 -10.71 7.55
C ALA A 168 7.42 -10.47 7.44
N LEU A 169 8.07 -10.14 8.55
CA LEU A 169 9.52 -9.92 8.65
C LEU A 169 10.33 -11.20 8.90
N ALA A 170 9.68 -12.36 9.06
CA ALA A 170 10.35 -13.57 9.53
C ALA A 170 11.47 -14.05 8.61
N CYS A 171 11.32 -13.83 7.30
CA CYS A 171 12.33 -14.20 6.30
C CYS A 171 13.20 -13.03 5.83
N ASP A 172 13.21 -11.91 6.59
CA ASP A 172 14.00 -10.70 6.30
C ASP A 172 13.82 -10.16 4.86
N PRO A 173 12.58 -9.85 4.44
CA PRO A 173 12.30 -9.34 3.10
C PRO A 173 12.90 -7.95 2.86
N SER A 174 13.13 -7.63 1.59
CA SER A 174 13.56 -6.30 1.14
C SER A 174 12.41 -5.31 0.90
N LEU A 175 11.22 -5.84 0.59
CA LEU A 175 9.98 -5.09 0.36
C LEU A 175 8.89 -5.54 1.36
N LEU A 176 8.24 -4.59 2.01
CA LEU A 176 7.04 -4.82 2.80
C LEU A 176 5.87 -3.96 2.29
N ILE A 177 4.80 -4.62 1.87
CA ILE A 177 3.53 -3.98 1.51
C ILE A 177 2.60 -4.02 2.72
N ALA A 178 2.17 -2.87 3.21
CA ALA A 178 1.27 -2.74 4.33
C ALA A 178 -0.09 -2.24 3.81
N ASP A 179 -1.03 -3.17 3.60
CA ASP A 179 -2.37 -2.86 3.08
C ASP A 179 -3.35 -2.59 4.23
N GLU A 180 -3.65 -1.31 4.46
CA GLU A 180 -4.49 -0.85 5.57
C GLU A 180 -4.07 -1.47 6.94
N PRO A 181 -2.78 -1.33 7.33
CA PRO A 181 -2.20 -2.07 8.46
C PRO A 181 -2.75 -1.66 9.83
N THR A 182 -3.58 -0.63 9.88
CA THR A 182 -4.13 -0.04 11.09
C THR A 182 -5.65 -0.09 11.13
N THR A 183 -6.31 -0.63 10.11
CA THR A 183 -7.77 -0.75 10.06
C THR A 183 -8.28 -1.64 11.21
N ALA A 184 -9.41 -1.24 11.80
CA ALA A 184 -10.04 -1.88 12.96
C ALA A 184 -9.24 -1.83 14.28
N LEU A 185 -8.25 -0.94 14.40
CA LEU A 185 -7.56 -0.62 15.66
C LEU A 185 -8.00 0.77 16.18
N ASP A 186 -7.92 0.96 17.49
CA ASP A 186 -8.14 2.29 18.09
C ASP A 186 -7.00 3.25 17.74
N VAL A 187 -7.29 4.55 17.70
CA VAL A 187 -6.37 5.61 17.23
C VAL A 187 -5.00 5.55 17.93
N MET A 188 -4.96 5.24 19.23
CA MET A 188 -3.69 5.15 19.95
C MET A 188 -2.86 3.95 19.51
N VAL A 189 -3.49 2.79 19.30
CA VAL A 189 -2.80 1.61 18.76
C VAL A 189 -2.39 1.80 17.31
N GLN A 190 -3.19 2.49 16.49
CA GLN A 190 -2.82 2.81 15.10
C GLN A 190 -1.51 3.58 15.04
N ALA A 191 -1.39 4.66 15.82
CA ALA A 191 -0.17 5.47 15.90
C ALA A 191 1.04 4.64 16.32
N GLN A 192 0.87 3.74 17.31
CA GLN A 192 1.95 2.85 17.75
C GLN A 192 2.40 1.86 16.66
N VAL A 193 1.47 1.33 15.87
CA VAL A 193 1.78 0.40 14.77
C VAL A 193 2.50 1.12 13.64
N LEU A 194 2.05 2.33 13.28
CA LEU A 194 2.71 3.15 12.25
C LEU A 194 4.13 3.55 12.67
N ALA A 195 4.31 4.01 13.91
CA ALA A 195 5.62 4.33 14.45
C ALA A 195 6.56 3.12 14.49
N LEU A 196 6.01 1.92 14.80
CA LEU A 196 6.76 0.67 14.73
C LEU A 196 7.24 0.38 13.29
N LEU A 197 6.35 0.49 12.31
CA LEU A 197 6.69 0.24 10.90
C LEU A 197 7.73 1.25 10.38
N ALA A 198 7.55 2.54 10.69
CA ALA A 198 8.51 3.59 10.34
C ALA A 198 9.89 3.34 10.97
N ARG A 199 9.93 2.92 12.24
CA ARG A 199 11.19 2.55 12.91
C ARG A 199 11.85 1.35 12.22
N LEU A 200 11.09 0.29 11.95
CA LEU A 200 11.59 -0.92 11.29
C LEU A 200 12.12 -0.63 9.88
N ARG A 201 11.50 0.29 9.14
CA ARG A 201 11.99 0.80 7.85
C ARG A 201 13.44 1.26 7.96
N VAL A 202 13.69 2.17 8.90
CA VAL A 202 15.00 2.80 9.10
C VAL A 202 16.02 1.80 9.64
N GLU A 203 15.67 1.03 10.67
CA GLU A 203 16.59 0.09 11.32
C GLU A 203 17.05 -1.04 10.40
N ARG A 204 16.21 -1.45 9.43
CA ARG A 204 16.45 -2.62 8.57
C ARG A 204 16.75 -2.27 7.11
N GLY A 205 16.70 -0.99 6.74
CA GLY A 205 16.78 -0.57 5.33
C GLY A 205 15.66 -1.19 4.48
N LEU A 206 14.50 -1.43 5.09
CA LEU A 206 13.35 -2.07 4.44
C LEU A 206 12.65 -1.04 3.55
N SER A 207 12.33 -1.43 2.31
CA SER A 207 11.53 -0.58 1.43
C SER A 207 10.06 -0.88 1.64
N MET A 208 9.21 0.15 1.67
CA MET A 208 7.82 -0.01 2.12
C MET A 208 6.81 0.61 1.17
N ILE A 209 5.69 -0.09 0.97
CA ILE A 209 4.48 0.49 0.38
C ILE A 209 3.41 0.52 1.47
N PHE A 210 2.93 1.70 1.81
CA PHE A 210 1.82 1.88 2.75
C PHE A 210 0.55 2.17 1.97
N ILE A 211 -0.52 1.42 2.20
CA ILE A 211 -1.82 1.67 1.59
C ILE A 211 -2.78 2.10 2.68
N THR A 212 -3.42 3.24 2.47
CA THR A 212 -4.51 3.74 3.32
C THR A 212 -5.38 4.69 2.53
N HIS A 213 -6.52 5.06 3.10
CA HIS A 213 -7.36 6.14 2.59
C HIS A 213 -7.06 7.49 3.27
N ASP A 214 -6.22 7.49 4.31
CA ASP A 214 -5.86 8.68 5.09
C ASP A 214 -4.51 9.26 4.63
N LEU A 215 -4.56 10.41 3.94
CA LEU A 215 -3.35 11.11 3.50
C LEU A 215 -2.50 11.62 4.66
N SER A 216 -3.12 12.05 5.77
CA SER A 216 -2.40 12.61 6.93
C SER A 216 -1.54 11.57 7.64
N VAL A 217 -1.99 10.31 7.63
CA VAL A 217 -1.19 9.19 8.13
C VAL A 217 0.02 8.92 7.22
N LEU A 218 -0.15 9.03 5.90
CA LEU A 218 0.92 8.74 4.96
C LEU A 218 2.02 9.80 4.96
N THR A 219 1.69 11.07 5.18
CA THR A 219 2.68 12.15 5.27
C THR A 219 3.70 11.93 6.39
N ASP A 220 3.29 11.29 7.48
CA ASP A 220 4.16 11.05 8.63
C ASP A 220 5.12 9.87 8.44
N VAL A 221 4.82 8.95 7.51
CA VAL A 221 5.54 7.66 7.39
C VAL A 221 6.11 7.37 6.01
N CYS A 222 5.73 8.13 4.98
CA CYS A 222 6.15 7.92 3.59
C CYS A 222 6.98 9.10 3.07
N ASP A 223 7.96 8.78 2.23
CA ASP A 223 8.79 9.76 1.55
C ASP A 223 8.01 10.38 0.36
N ASP A 224 7.36 9.52 -0.43
CA ASP A 224 6.56 9.89 -1.59
C ASP A 224 5.14 9.33 -1.49
N LEU A 225 4.20 9.94 -2.22
CA LEU A 225 2.81 9.52 -2.32
C LEU A 225 2.39 9.33 -3.77
N ALA A 226 1.50 8.36 -3.98
CA ALA A 226 0.74 8.17 -5.21
C ALA A 226 -0.75 8.10 -4.86
N VAL A 227 -1.55 8.97 -5.46
CA VAL A 227 -2.99 9.08 -5.22
C VAL A 227 -3.71 8.39 -6.37
N MET A 228 -4.51 7.37 -6.04
CA MET A 228 -5.27 6.59 -7.00
C MET A 228 -6.74 6.99 -7.05
N TYR A 229 -7.26 7.09 -8.28
CA TYR A 229 -8.69 7.25 -8.55
C TYR A 229 -9.10 6.44 -9.79
N GLY A 230 -10.20 5.69 -9.70
CA GLY A 230 -10.73 4.94 -10.84
C GLY A 230 -9.73 3.98 -11.50
N GLY A 231 -8.85 3.35 -10.70
CA GLY A 231 -7.85 2.40 -11.18
C GLY A 231 -6.57 3.03 -11.74
N ARG A 232 -6.34 4.34 -11.58
CA ARG A 232 -5.17 5.06 -12.11
C ARG A 232 -4.53 5.94 -11.04
N ILE A 233 -3.23 6.19 -11.17
CA ILE A 233 -2.57 7.27 -10.43
C ILE A 233 -3.00 8.61 -11.05
N VAL A 234 -3.57 9.49 -10.25
CA VAL A 234 -3.98 10.84 -10.66
C VAL A 234 -3.04 11.93 -10.19
N GLU A 235 -2.23 11.67 -9.17
CA GLU A 235 -1.18 12.56 -8.70
C GLU A 235 -0.12 11.77 -7.92
N GLU A 236 1.14 12.15 -8.05
CA GLU A 236 2.25 11.58 -7.30
C GLU A 236 3.38 12.59 -7.11
N GLY A 237 4.15 12.41 -6.04
CA GLY A 237 5.29 13.26 -5.68
C GLY A 237 5.62 13.17 -4.19
N ARG A 238 6.44 14.11 -3.68
CA ARG A 238 6.80 14.18 -2.25
C ARG A 238 5.56 14.23 -1.36
N SER A 239 5.58 13.52 -0.24
CA SER A 239 4.41 13.39 0.62
C SER A 239 3.88 14.71 1.17
N ASP A 240 4.78 15.53 1.73
CA ASP A 240 4.50 16.88 2.25
C ASP A 240 3.87 17.79 1.18
N GLU A 241 4.43 17.76 -0.02
CA GLU A 241 3.98 18.56 -1.16
C GLU A 241 2.56 18.22 -1.62
N LEU A 242 2.25 16.92 -1.72
CA LEU A 242 0.93 16.42 -2.12
C LEU A 242 -0.15 16.73 -1.09
N PHE A 243 0.22 16.76 0.19
CA PHE A 243 -0.71 17.09 1.26
C PHE A 243 -0.99 18.59 1.34
N HIS A 244 0.04 19.44 1.25
CA HIS A 244 -0.11 20.87 1.44
C HIS A 244 -0.46 21.66 0.18
N THR A 245 0.01 21.22 -1.00
CA THR A 245 -0.16 21.96 -2.27
C THR A 245 -0.66 21.10 -3.43
N PRO A 246 -1.68 20.25 -3.25
CA PRO A 246 -2.12 19.31 -4.29
C PRO A 246 -2.50 20.00 -5.60
N ARG A 247 -2.11 19.39 -6.73
CA ARG A 247 -2.41 19.86 -8.09
C ARG A 247 -3.69 19.25 -8.62
N HIS A 248 -4.00 18.00 -8.27
CA HIS A 248 -5.23 17.36 -8.71
C HIS A 248 -6.39 17.69 -7.74
N PRO A 249 -7.55 18.16 -8.22
CA PRO A 249 -8.68 18.54 -7.35
C PRO A 249 -9.18 17.41 -6.44
N TYR A 250 -9.04 16.15 -6.85
CA TYR A 250 -9.31 14.99 -6.00
C TYR A 250 -8.36 14.92 -4.80
N THR A 251 -7.05 15.04 -5.02
CA THR A 251 -6.05 15.04 -3.94
C THR A 251 -6.30 16.21 -2.99
N ALA A 252 -6.65 17.39 -3.52
CA ALA A 252 -7.05 18.54 -2.72
C ALA A 252 -8.25 18.25 -1.82
N GLY A 253 -9.26 17.55 -2.34
CA GLY A 253 -10.41 17.12 -1.53
C GLY A 253 -10.04 16.09 -0.45
N LEU A 254 -9.15 15.14 -0.75
CA LEU A 254 -8.66 14.19 0.26
C LEU A 254 -7.85 14.87 1.36
N ALA A 255 -6.98 15.83 1.02
CA ALA A 255 -6.19 16.58 1.99
C ALA A 255 -7.09 17.47 2.86
N ALA A 256 -8.10 18.13 2.26
CA ALA A 256 -9.03 19.01 2.96
C ALA A 256 -10.08 18.27 3.82
N ALA A 257 -10.20 16.95 3.68
CA ALA A 257 -11.11 16.14 4.48
C ALA A 257 -10.69 16.06 5.96
N PHE A 258 -9.42 16.35 6.27
CA PHE A 258 -8.88 16.33 7.62
C PHE A 258 -8.71 17.76 8.16
N PRO A 259 -9.28 18.08 9.34
CA PRO A 259 -9.15 19.40 9.91
C PRO A 259 -7.72 19.67 10.35
N THR A 260 -7.25 20.91 10.18
CA THR A 260 -5.94 21.33 10.68
C THR A 260 -5.95 21.38 12.21
N ILE A 261 -5.05 20.64 12.86
CA ILE A 261 -4.95 20.60 14.32
C ILE A 261 -4.53 21.98 14.82
N GLY A 262 -5.32 22.53 15.75
CA GLY A 262 -5.06 23.85 16.34
C GLY A 262 -5.74 25.02 15.63
N ASP A 263 -6.46 24.78 14.53
CA ASP A 263 -7.32 25.78 13.88
C ASP A 263 -8.82 25.48 14.15
N PRO A 264 -9.47 26.23 15.06
CA PRO A 264 -10.91 26.08 15.31
C PRO A 264 -11.79 26.32 14.09
N ALA A 265 -11.37 27.18 13.15
CA ALA A 265 -12.15 27.49 11.96
C ALA A 265 -12.15 26.31 10.98
N SER A 266 -10.99 25.68 10.75
CA SER A 266 -10.89 24.43 9.98
C SER A 266 -11.71 23.30 10.60
N ARG A 267 -11.66 23.16 11.94
CA ARG A 267 -12.38 22.09 12.66
C ARG A 267 -13.91 22.16 12.51
N MET A 268 -14.45 23.36 12.32
CA MET A 268 -15.89 23.60 12.18
C MET A 268 -16.36 23.59 10.72
N ASN A 269 -15.46 23.44 9.75
CA ASN A 269 -15.79 23.45 8.32
C ASN A 269 -15.05 22.35 7.53
N PRO A 270 -15.23 21.05 7.88
CA PRO A 270 -14.66 19.98 7.08
C PRO A 270 -15.31 19.97 5.69
N SER A 271 -14.53 20.22 4.64
CA SER A 271 -15.00 20.16 3.26
C SER A 271 -14.67 18.79 2.69
N GLY A 272 -15.66 17.89 2.73
CA GLY A 272 -15.56 16.56 2.13
C GLY A 272 -15.75 16.58 0.61
N LEU A 273 -15.33 15.51 -0.05
CA LEU A 273 -15.64 15.27 -1.46
C LEU A 273 -17.14 14.98 -1.62
N GLY A 274 -17.82 15.75 -2.48
CA GLY A 274 -19.22 15.52 -2.81
C GLY A 274 -19.43 14.31 -3.72
N GLY A 275 -20.60 13.65 -3.58
CA GLY A 275 -21.06 12.56 -4.43
C GLY A 275 -20.36 11.21 -4.19
N ASP A 276 -20.93 10.15 -4.77
CA ASP A 276 -20.42 8.78 -4.64
C ASP A 276 -19.29 8.49 -5.65
N PRO A 277 -18.29 7.66 -5.30
CA PRO A 277 -17.31 7.15 -6.26
C PRO A 277 -17.99 6.47 -7.46
N PRO A 278 -17.44 6.62 -8.68
CA PRO A 278 -18.00 5.99 -9.86
C PRO A 278 -17.92 4.47 -9.75
N ASP A 279 -18.88 3.78 -10.35
CA ASP A 279 -18.82 2.34 -10.54
C ASP A 279 -17.56 2.00 -11.37
N PRO A 280 -16.62 1.19 -10.86
CA PRO A 280 -15.44 0.81 -11.63
C PRO A 280 -15.76 0.07 -12.93
N ALA A 281 -16.95 -0.56 -13.05
CA ALA A 281 -17.42 -1.18 -14.29
C ALA A 281 -17.88 -0.14 -15.33
N HIS A 282 -18.28 1.05 -14.88
CA HIS A 282 -18.90 2.09 -15.71
C HIS A 282 -18.30 3.47 -15.40
N LEU A 283 -16.99 3.61 -15.66
CA LEU A 283 -16.32 4.89 -15.47
C LEU A 283 -16.84 5.98 -16.42
N PRO A 284 -16.95 7.23 -15.96
CA PRO A 284 -17.27 8.36 -16.82
C PRO A 284 -16.28 8.54 -17.98
N SER A 285 -16.75 9.18 -19.06
CA SER A 285 -15.90 9.60 -20.17
C SER A 285 -14.89 10.66 -19.74
N GLY A 286 -13.80 10.81 -20.52
CA GLY A 286 -12.74 11.75 -20.19
C GLY A 286 -12.07 11.45 -18.84
N CYS A 287 -11.99 12.47 -17.98
CA CYS A 287 -11.50 12.38 -16.61
C CYS A 287 -12.55 11.69 -15.72
N PRO A 288 -12.25 10.54 -15.08
CA PRO A 288 -13.23 9.84 -14.25
C PRO A 288 -13.76 10.65 -13.05
N PHE A 289 -13.00 11.65 -12.59
CA PHE A 289 -13.37 12.48 -11.44
C PHE A 289 -14.23 13.69 -11.82
N HIS A 290 -14.40 14.01 -13.11
CA HIS A 290 -15.12 15.22 -13.55
C HIS A 290 -16.56 15.35 -12.99
N PRO A 291 -17.35 14.28 -12.75
CA PRO A 291 -18.70 14.44 -12.20
C PRO A 291 -18.73 14.94 -10.75
N ARG A 292 -17.62 14.77 -10.01
CA ARG A 292 -17.45 15.16 -8.60
C ARG A 292 -16.51 16.35 -8.41
N CYS A 293 -15.80 16.73 -9.47
CA CYS A 293 -14.79 17.78 -9.41
C CYS A 293 -15.45 19.17 -9.38
N ALA A 294 -15.26 19.91 -8.29
CA ALA A 294 -15.72 21.30 -8.16
C ALA A 294 -15.05 22.26 -9.16
N ARG A 295 -13.97 21.83 -9.82
CA ARG A 295 -13.20 22.58 -10.82
C ARG A 295 -13.30 21.95 -12.22
N ALA A 296 -14.35 21.18 -12.49
CA ALA A 296 -14.52 20.54 -13.80
C ALA A 296 -14.73 21.58 -14.92
N GLU A 297 -14.01 21.41 -16.02
CA GLU A 297 -14.22 22.14 -17.27
C GLU A 297 -14.86 21.23 -18.33
N ASP A 298 -15.40 21.81 -19.41
CA ASP A 298 -16.04 21.04 -20.48
C ASP A 298 -15.10 20.00 -21.10
N ARG A 299 -13.81 20.34 -21.23
CA ARG A 299 -12.76 19.44 -21.71
C ARG A 299 -12.60 18.20 -20.83
N CYS A 300 -12.89 18.26 -19.52
CA CYS A 300 -12.79 17.10 -18.63
C CYS A 300 -13.74 15.96 -19.00
N ARG A 301 -14.83 16.24 -19.73
CA ARG A 301 -15.83 15.24 -20.13
C ARG A 301 -15.33 14.36 -21.28
N THR A 302 -14.41 14.87 -22.10
CA THR A 302 -13.94 14.22 -23.33
C THR A 302 -12.46 13.87 -23.25
N GLU A 303 -11.64 14.72 -22.66
CA GLU A 303 -10.21 14.51 -22.48
C GLU A 303 -9.93 13.66 -21.25
N ARG A 304 -9.06 12.68 -21.40
CA ARG A 304 -8.54 11.85 -20.32
C ARG A 304 -7.07 12.22 -20.11
N PRO A 305 -6.76 13.11 -19.14
CA PRO A 305 -5.39 13.52 -18.89
C PRO A 305 -4.50 12.33 -18.58
N LEU A 306 -3.29 12.34 -19.13
CA LEU A 306 -2.22 11.44 -18.72
C LEU A 306 -1.46 12.06 -17.54
N LEU A 307 -0.71 11.21 -16.83
CA LEU A 307 0.15 11.67 -15.74
C LEU A 307 1.32 12.47 -16.34
N MET A 308 1.34 13.78 -16.12
CA MET A 308 2.33 14.71 -16.69
C MET A 308 3.08 15.48 -15.59
N PRO A 309 4.30 15.99 -15.84
CA PRO A 309 5.01 16.84 -14.88
C PRO A 309 4.16 18.00 -14.37
N ALA A 310 4.15 18.21 -13.06
CA ALA A 310 3.36 19.24 -12.36
C ALA A 310 4.19 19.99 -11.28
N GLY A 311 5.52 19.98 -11.46
CA GLY A 311 6.56 20.43 -10.53
C GLY A 311 7.87 19.68 -10.81
N GLU A 312 8.93 19.95 -10.04
CA GLU A 312 10.25 19.31 -10.25
C GLU A 312 10.23 17.78 -10.01
N LEU A 313 9.55 17.32 -8.96
CA LEU A 313 9.45 15.91 -8.56
C LEU A 313 8.00 15.47 -8.39
N ARG A 314 7.11 16.01 -9.24
CA ARG A 314 5.67 15.82 -9.11
C ARG A 314 5.04 15.58 -10.46
N ARG A 315 4.06 14.67 -10.50
CA ARG A 315 3.24 14.45 -11.69
C ARG A 315 1.77 14.44 -11.32
N ALA A 316 0.91 14.94 -12.22
CA ALA A 316 -0.53 14.96 -12.03
C ALA A 316 -1.27 14.76 -13.36
N ALA A 317 -2.42 14.11 -13.30
CA ALA A 317 -3.28 13.82 -14.44
C ALA A 317 -4.52 14.73 -14.40
N CYS A 318 -4.36 16.01 -14.71
CA CYS A 318 -5.44 17.00 -14.69
C CYS A 318 -5.35 17.94 -15.89
N VAL A 319 -6.48 18.37 -16.44
CA VAL A 319 -6.51 19.37 -17.54
C VAL A 319 -6.02 20.76 -17.08
N LEU A 320 -6.03 21.01 -15.77
CA LEU A 320 -5.60 22.27 -15.16
C LEU A 320 -4.08 22.33 -14.93
N VAL A 321 -3.36 21.23 -15.19
CA VAL A 321 -1.91 21.18 -15.09
C VAL A 321 -1.36 21.54 -16.46
N GLU A 322 -0.69 22.69 -16.52
CA GLU A 322 0.02 23.14 -17.71
C GLU A 322 1.44 22.55 -17.72
N GLU A 323 1.96 22.27 -18.91
CA GLU A 323 3.36 21.85 -19.05
C GLU A 323 4.28 22.95 -18.49
N PRO A 324 5.29 22.62 -17.65
CA PRO A 324 6.28 23.59 -17.25
C PRO A 324 6.96 24.15 -18.51
N SER A 325 7.00 25.49 -18.60
CA SER A 325 7.62 26.23 -19.72
C SER A 325 9.14 26.16 -19.70
#